data_AF-A0A7Y0S1N0-F1
#
_entry.id   AF-A0A7Y0S1N0-F1
#
_cell.length_a   1.000
_cell.length_b   1.000
_cell.length_c   1.000
_cell.angle_alpha   90.00
_cell.angle_beta   90.00
_cell.angle_gamma   90.00
#
_symmetry.space_group_name_H-M   'P 1'
#
loop_
_entity.id
_entity.type
_entity.pdbx_description
1 polymer ?
#
loop_
_entity_poly.entity_id
_entity_poly.type
_entity_poly.pdbx_seq_one_letter_code
_entity_poly.pdbx_strand_id
1 'polypeptide(L)'
;IHAKYTWAPEALILRYVTQFGTQTWNLMEGTTSEADLGQTFSTQAGGVYQREIDYLMNHEMAMTDEDILWRRTKLGLYMNEEEKQA
;
A
#
# COMPACT_ATOMS: atom_id res chain seq x y z
N ILE A 1 7.56 -14.17 -2.90
CA ILE A 1 7.77 -12.77 -2.51
C ILE A 1 8.36 -12.63 -1.10
N HIS A 2 7.85 -13.35 -0.09
CA HIS A 2 8.39 -13.33 1.29
C HIS A 2 9.91 -13.57 1.38
N ALA A 3 10.45 -14.53 0.61
CA ALA A 3 11.89 -14.80 0.61
C ALA A 3 12.75 -13.64 0.09
N LYS A 4 12.19 -12.71 -0.70
CA LYS A 4 12.92 -11.53 -1.22
C LYS A 4 12.84 -10.36 -0.25
N TYR A 5 11.66 -10.13 0.35
CA TYR A 5 11.40 -9.02 1.26
C TYR A 5 11.21 -9.55 2.69
N THR A 6 12.27 -10.15 3.25
CA THR A 6 12.24 -10.78 4.57
C THR A 6 12.03 -9.79 5.73
N TRP A 7 12.28 -8.51 5.48
CA TRP A 7 12.06 -7.43 6.44
C TRP A 7 10.57 -7.04 6.54
N ALA A 8 9.76 -7.31 5.52
CA ALA A 8 8.39 -6.83 5.46
C ALA A 8 7.47 -7.73 6.28
N PRO A 9 6.54 -7.16 7.07
CA PRO A 9 5.55 -7.96 7.80
C PRO A 9 4.74 -8.85 6.86
N GLU A 10 4.46 -10.09 7.29
CA GLU A 10 3.71 -11.07 6.48
C GLU A 10 2.33 -10.53 6.07
N ALA A 11 1.64 -9.85 6.99
CA ALA A 11 0.33 -9.25 6.73
C ALA A 11 0.38 -8.19 5.61
N LEU A 12 1.43 -7.37 5.56
CA LEU A 12 1.61 -6.36 4.52
C LEU A 12 1.82 -7.00 3.16
N ILE A 13 2.72 -8.00 3.09
CA ILE A 13 3.00 -8.74 1.85
C ILE A 13 1.76 -9.46 1.36
N LEU A 14 1.01 -10.12 2.25
CA LEU A 14 -0.24 -10.78 1.90
C LEU A 14 -1.25 -9.78 1.31
N ARG A 15 -1.46 -8.64 1.99
CA ARG A 15 -2.36 -7.59 1.52
C ARG A 15 -1.95 -7.06 0.15
N TYR A 16 -0.67 -6.77 -0.07
CA TYR A 16 -0.18 -6.31 -1.37
C TYR A 16 -0.35 -7.36 -2.46
N VAL A 17 -0.04 -8.64 -2.20
CA VAL A 17 -0.25 -9.69 -3.18
C VAL A 17 -1.74 -9.89 -3.50
N THR A 18 -2.63 -9.83 -2.52
CA THR A 18 -4.07 -9.92 -2.74
C THR A 18 -4.61 -8.73 -3.54
N GLN A 19 -4.06 -7.54 -3.31
CA GLN A 19 -4.50 -6.29 -3.91
C GLN A 19 -3.93 -6.07 -5.33
N PHE A 20 -2.62 -6.23 -5.48
CA PHE A 20 -1.86 -5.88 -6.69
C PHE A 20 -1.39 -7.10 -7.49
N GLY A 21 -1.53 -8.32 -6.94
CA GLY A 21 -1.08 -9.53 -7.61
C GLY A 21 0.40 -9.49 -7.94
N THR A 22 0.75 -9.82 -9.19
CA THR A 22 2.14 -9.79 -9.69
C THR A 22 2.75 -8.40 -9.68
N GLN A 23 1.95 -7.33 -9.70
CA GLN A 23 2.45 -5.97 -9.66
C GLN A 23 3.11 -5.61 -8.34
N THR A 24 2.89 -6.42 -7.29
CA THR A 24 3.61 -6.29 -6.01
C THR A 24 5.13 -6.32 -6.20
N TRP A 25 5.64 -7.03 -7.21
CA TRP A 25 7.08 -7.02 -7.49
C TRP A 25 7.59 -5.65 -7.92
N ASN A 26 6.84 -4.95 -8.77
CA ASN A 26 7.14 -3.59 -9.22
C ASN A 26 6.94 -2.60 -8.08
N LEU A 27 5.83 -2.72 -7.35
CA LEU A 27 5.55 -1.93 -6.16
C LEU A 27 6.72 -2.02 -5.17
N MET A 28 7.26 -3.20 -4.91
CA MET A 28 8.34 -3.40 -3.93
C MET A 28 9.75 -3.27 -4.53
N GLU A 29 9.90 -2.88 -5.79
CA GLU A 29 11.22 -2.84 -6.41
C GLU A 29 12.14 -1.81 -5.75
N GLY A 30 13.36 -2.22 -5.41
CA GLY A 30 14.36 -1.34 -4.79
C GLY A 30 14.15 -1.09 -3.30
N THR A 31 13.13 -1.67 -2.66
CA THR A 31 12.91 -1.51 -1.22
C THR A 31 13.71 -2.56 -0.42
N THR A 32 14.37 -2.08 0.63
CA THR A 32 15.24 -2.87 1.52
C THR A 32 14.82 -2.78 2.98
N SER A 33 13.93 -1.86 3.30
CA SER A 33 13.37 -1.63 4.63
C SER A 33 11.98 -0.98 4.54
N GLU A 34 11.27 -0.94 5.67
CA GLU A 34 9.98 -0.26 5.78
C GLU A 34 10.08 1.24 5.50
N ALA A 35 11.22 1.87 5.84
CA ALA A 35 11.46 3.28 5.55
C ALA A 35 11.44 3.60 4.04
N ASP A 36 11.76 2.62 3.18
CA ASP A 36 11.72 2.77 1.73
C ASP A 36 10.29 2.81 1.16
N LEU A 37 9.28 2.51 1.98
CA LEU A 37 7.86 2.64 1.62
C LEU A 37 7.33 4.07 1.80
N GLY A 38 8.10 4.94 2.45
CA GLY A 38 7.76 6.35 2.64
C GLY A 38 6.85 6.61 3.84
N GLN A 39 6.04 7.66 3.75
CA GLN A 39 5.10 8.05 4.81
C GLN A 39 4.11 6.92 5.11
N THR A 40 3.89 6.64 6.39
CA THR A 40 2.86 5.70 6.84
C THR A 40 1.58 6.47 7.14
N PHE A 41 0.49 6.11 6.47
CA PHE A 41 -0.84 6.68 6.67
C PHE A 41 -1.65 5.91 7.70
N SER A 42 -1.48 4.59 7.77
CA SER A 42 -2.14 3.76 8.77
C SER A 42 -1.35 2.50 9.04
N THR A 43 -1.06 2.21 10.31
CA THR A 43 -0.50 0.91 10.72
C THR A 43 -1.59 -0.14 10.94
N GLN A 44 -2.83 0.29 11.20
CA GLN A 44 -3.94 -0.60 11.55
C GLN A 44 -4.64 -1.20 10.32
N ALA A 45 -4.69 -0.48 9.20
CA ALA A 45 -5.29 -0.96 7.96
C ALA A 45 -4.41 -1.96 7.17
N GLY A 46 -3.57 -2.74 7.86
CA GLY A 46 -2.58 -3.64 7.24
C GLY A 46 -1.33 -2.95 6.70
N GLY A 47 -1.05 -1.72 7.17
CA GLY A 47 0.12 -0.91 6.81
C GLY A 47 -0.04 -0.15 5.50
N VAL A 48 -0.57 1.07 5.51
CA VAL A 48 -0.76 1.94 4.33
C VAL A 48 0.42 2.89 4.19
N TYR A 49 1.10 2.86 3.05
CA TYR A 49 2.32 3.65 2.82
C TYR A 49 2.27 4.47 1.54
N GLN A 50 2.97 5.60 1.51
CA GLN A 50 3.08 6.50 0.34
C GLN A 50 3.35 5.75 -0.95
N ARG A 51 4.22 4.74 -0.90
CA ARG A 51 4.60 3.98 -2.09
C ARG A 51 3.44 3.28 -2.79
N GLU A 52 2.45 2.77 -2.04
CA GLU A 52 1.27 2.16 -2.67
C GLU A 52 0.34 3.20 -3.28
N ILE A 53 0.25 4.38 -2.65
CA ILE A 53 -0.50 5.52 -3.17
C ILE A 53 0.13 6.02 -4.47
N ASP A 54 1.44 6.23 -4.49
CA ASP A 54 2.20 6.62 -5.68
C ASP A 54 2.02 5.61 -6.80
N TYR A 55 2.04 4.31 -6.47
CA TYR A 55 1.79 3.27 -7.46
C TYR A 55 0.39 3.40 -8.07
N LEU A 56 -0.65 3.57 -7.26
CA LEU A 56 -2.03 3.74 -7.71
C LEU A 56 -2.21 5.01 -8.57
N MET A 57 -1.57 6.12 -8.18
CA MET A 57 -1.62 7.36 -8.95
C MET A 57 -0.93 7.21 -10.31
N ASN A 58 0.28 6.63 -10.32
CA ASN A 58 1.11 6.53 -11.52
C ASN A 58 0.66 5.44 -12.50
N HIS A 59 0.07 4.34 -12.01
CA HIS A 59 -0.22 3.16 -12.83
C HIS A 59 -1.72 2.86 -12.97
N GLU A 60 -2.57 3.36 -12.08
CA GLU A 60 -4.00 3.02 -12.05
C GLU A 60 -4.94 4.23 -12.17
N MET A 61 -4.39 5.40 -12.51
CA MET A 61 -5.12 6.66 -12.66
C MET A 61 -5.99 6.98 -11.44
N ALA A 62 -5.47 6.69 -10.24
CA ALA A 62 -6.13 7.12 -9.01
C ALA A 62 -5.87 8.62 -8.81
N MET A 63 -6.90 9.44 -9.00
CA MET A 63 -6.76 10.91 -8.97
C MET A 63 -7.37 11.55 -7.73
N THR A 64 -8.11 10.77 -6.95
CA THR A 64 -8.79 11.24 -5.72
C THR A 64 -8.62 10.21 -4.60
N ASP A 65 -8.88 10.65 -3.38
CA ASP A 65 -9.02 9.80 -2.20
C ASP A 65 -10.08 8.71 -2.41
N GLU A 66 -11.21 9.03 -3.04
CA GLU A 66 -12.25 8.05 -3.35
C GLU A 66 -11.74 6.93 -4.27
N ASP A 67 -10.90 7.29 -5.24
CA ASP A 67 -10.30 6.32 -6.16
C ASP A 67 -9.45 5.31 -5.40
N ILE A 68 -8.63 5.82 -4.47
CA ILE A 68 -7.72 5.03 -3.66
C ILE A 68 -8.52 4.20 -2.66
N LEU A 69 -9.30 4.85 -1.80
CA LEU A 69 -9.90 4.27 -0.59
C LEU A 69 -11.04 3.30 -0.90
N TRP A 70 -11.78 3.52 -1.99
CA TRP A 70 -13.04 2.81 -2.24
C TRP A 70 -13.08 2.06 -3.56
N ARG A 71 -12.35 2.49 -4.59
CA ARG A 71 -12.40 1.84 -5.91
C ARG A 71 -11.25 0.87 -6.14
N ARG A 72 -10.02 1.37 -6.03
CA ARG A 72 -8.82 0.56 -6.21
C ARG A 72 -8.63 -0.32 -5.00
N THR A 73 -8.67 0.25 -3.81
CA THR A 73 -8.59 -0.49 -2.56
C THR A 73 -9.94 -0.49 -1.82
N LYS A 74 -9.94 -1.09 -0.62
CA LYS A 74 -11.01 -0.97 0.37
C LYS A 74 -10.51 -0.38 1.70
N LEU A 75 -9.42 0.40 1.65
CA LEU A 75 -8.79 0.97 2.84
C LEU A 75 -9.73 1.91 3.61
N GLY A 76 -10.72 2.51 2.94
CA GLY A 76 -11.74 3.33 3.60
C GLY A 76 -12.57 2.59 4.65
N LEU A 77 -12.63 1.25 4.61
CA LEU A 77 -13.31 0.43 5.63
C LEU A 77 -12.48 0.25 6.91
N TYR A 78 -11.17 0.48 6.85
CA TYR A 78 -10.23 0.12 7.91
C TYR A 78 -9.52 1.33 8.52
N MET A 79 -9.42 2.43 7.77
CA MET A 79 -8.83 3.68 8.22
C MET A 79 -9.86 4.51 9.00
N ASN A 80 -9.39 5.25 10.00
CA ASN A 80 -10.19 6.28 10.66
C ASN A 80 -10.21 7.60 9.83
N GLU A 81 -11.02 8.57 10.23
CA GLU A 81 -11.16 9.82 9.46
C GLU A 81 -9.90 10.68 9.42
N GLU A 82 -9.07 10.67 10.47
CA GLU A 82 -7.80 11.40 10.48
C GLU A 82 -6.82 10.77 9.48
N GLU A 83 -6.73 9.44 9.46
CA GLU A 83 -5.88 8.70 8.54
C GLU A 83 -6.31 8.88 7.07
N LYS A 84 -7.62 9.00 6.78
CA LYS A 84 -8.14 9.20 5.41
C LYS A 84 -7.84 10.60 4.85
N GLN A 85 -7.62 11.58 5.72
CA GLN A 85 -7.42 12.98 5.34
C GLN A 85 -5.93 13.41 5.35
N ALA A 86 -5.05 12.55 5.87
CA ALA A 86 -3.61 12.76 5.93
C ALA A 86 -2.94 12.61 4.56
#